data_AF-A0A151IBE8-F1
#
_entry.id   AF-A0A151IBE8-F1
#
_cell.length_a   1.000
_cell.length_b   1.000
_cell.length_c   1.000
_cell.angle_alpha   90.00
_cell.angle_beta   90.00
_cell.angle_gamma   90.00
#
_symmetry.space_group_name_H-M   'P 1'
#
loop_
_entity.id
_entity.type
_entity.pdbx_description
1 polymer ?
#
loop_
_entity_poly.entity_id
_entity_poly.type
_entity_poly.pdbx_seq_one_letter_code
_entity_poly.pdbx_strand_id
1 'polypeptide(L)'
;MDIQRVKNFLEKEKSDLLDIIFLYRDIIENKVTDGLSNSMKDKMWATITQKFNTNKTDLRTKKYLINNDEITDWKSWDPNKSKSKISPPLKDKENISPVSTQNIRKRKKYGSDNEHMKNNLDEAKTDLTYILKTNMKEKHTYEIEILKNKLQKDKLKIELLNLLIEKEKSRKQNTKENSNIHFKL
;
A
#
# COMPACT_ATOMS: atom_id res chain seq x y z
N MET A 1 -39.24 6.72 4.84
CA MET A 1 -37.79 6.60 4.63
C MET A 1 -37.58 6.40 3.14
N ASP A 2 -37.06 7.41 2.46
CA ASP A 2 -36.77 7.30 1.03
C ASP A 2 -35.61 6.33 0.82
N ILE A 3 -35.88 5.23 0.14
CA ILE A 3 -34.85 4.28 -0.29
C ILE A 3 -34.12 4.96 -1.46
N GLN A 4 -33.08 5.74 -1.14
CA GLN A 4 -32.18 6.25 -2.17
C GLN A 4 -31.58 5.06 -2.91
N ARG A 5 -31.86 4.97 -4.21
CA ARG A 5 -31.23 3.98 -5.08
C ARG A 5 -29.72 4.18 -5.04
N VAL A 6 -29.01 3.11 -4.74
CA VAL A 6 -27.55 3.13 -4.71
C VAL A 6 -27.05 3.44 -6.12
N LYS A 7 -26.24 4.48 -6.25
CA LYS A 7 -25.66 4.94 -7.52
C LYS A 7 -24.79 3.83 -8.14
N ASN A 8 -24.96 3.58 -9.44
CA ASN A 8 -24.17 2.59 -10.18
C ASN A 8 -22.68 2.96 -10.21
N PHE A 9 -21.81 2.00 -10.52
CA PHE A 9 -20.37 2.27 -10.64
C PHE A 9 -20.05 3.00 -11.94
N LEU A 10 -19.22 4.04 -11.86
CA LEU A 10 -18.57 4.60 -13.04
C LEU A 10 -17.50 3.64 -13.58
N GLU A 11 -17.24 3.68 -14.89
CA GLU A 11 -16.25 2.78 -15.53
C GLU A 11 -14.86 2.87 -14.90
N LYS A 12 -14.42 4.10 -14.58
CA LYS A 12 -13.17 4.32 -13.84
C LYS A 12 -13.19 3.66 -12.46
N GLU A 13 -14.31 3.74 -11.75
CA GLU A 13 -14.43 3.13 -10.43
C GLU A 13 -14.40 1.60 -10.49
N LYS A 14 -14.93 1.02 -11.57
CA LYS A 14 -14.82 -0.42 -11.83
C LYS A 14 -13.35 -0.80 -12.04
N SER A 15 -12.63 -0.06 -12.89
CA SER A 15 -11.18 -0.28 -13.11
C SER A 15 -10.39 -0.17 -11.81
N ASP A 16 -10.59 0.91 -11.04
CA ASP A 16 -9.89 1.13 -9.76
C ASP A 16 -10.15 -0.03 -8.77
N LEU A 17 -11.40 -0.52 -8.71
CA LEU A 17 -11.73 -1.65 -7.84
C LEU A 17 -11.07 -2.94 -8.30
N LEU A 18 -11.09 -3.21 -9.61
CA LEU A 18 -10.46 -4.39 -10.20
C LEU A 18 -8.97 -4.42 -9.89
N ASP A 19 -8.26 -3.30 -10.10
CA ASP A 19 -6.83 -3.19 -9.81
C ASP A 19 -6.52 -3.51 -8.35
N ILE A 20 -7.35 -3.05 -7.42
CA ILE A 20 -7.20 -3.35 -5.98
C ILE A 20 -7.49 -4.84 -5.71
N ILE A 21 -8.53 -5.41 -6.31
CA ILE A 21 -8.89 -6.84 -6.16
C ILE A 21 -7.76 -7.74 -6.65
N PHE A 22 -7.11 -7.40 -7.77
CA PHE A 22 -6.00 -8.17 -8.34
C PHE A 22 -4.83 -8.34 -7.37
N LEU A 23 -4.53 -7.32 -6.56
CA LEU A 23 -3.45 -7.38 -5.58
C LEU A 23 -3.68 -8.44 -4.50
N TYR A 24 -4.92 -8.85 -4.27
CA TYR A 24 -5.31 -9.78 -3.20
C TYR A 24 -5.96 -11.07 -3.70
N ARG A 25 -5.94 -11.28 -5.02
CA ARG A 25 -6.65 -12.35 -5.73
C ARG A 25 -6.42 -13.74 -5.12
N ASP A 26 -5.16 -14.12 -4.93
CA ASP A 26 -4.79 -15.47 -4.45
C ASP A 26 -5.38 -15.80 -3.08
N ILE A 27 -5.60 -14.78 -2.25
CA ILE A 27 -6.14 -14.94 -0.90
C ILE A 27 -7.67 -15.01 -0.95
N ILE A 28 -8.32 -14.10 -1.69
CA ILE A 28 -9.78 -14.02 -1.78
C ILE A 28 -10.41 -15.16 -2.60
N GLU A 29 -9.71 -15.64 -3.63
CA GLU A 29 -10.15 -16.77 -4.48
C GLU A 29 -9.75 -18.15 -3.93
N ASN A 30 -9.01 -18.19 -2.82
CA ASN A 30 -8.59 -19.45 -2.21
C ASN A 30 -9.81 -20.36 -1.99
N LYS A 31 -9.75 -21.61 -2.46
CA LYS A 31 -10.86 -22.58 -2.33
C LYS A 31 -10.93 -23.23 -0.94
N VAL A 32 -9.90 -23.07 -0.11
CA VAL A 32 -9.87 -23.60 1.25
C VAL A 32 -10.92 -22.89 2.11
N THR A 33 -11.66 -23.67 2.88
CA THR A 33 -12.82 -23.24 3.68
C THR A 33 -12.57 -23.34 5.19
N ASP A 34 -11.32 -23.47 5.63
CA ASP A 34 -10.99 -23.50 7.05
C ASP A 34 -11.19 -22.12 7.71
N GLY A 35 -11.35 -22.11 9.03
CA GLY A 35 -11.64 -20.88 9.78
C GLY A 35 -10.55 -19.80 9.59
N LEU A 36 -9.29 -20.22 9.46
CA LEU A 36 -8.16 -19.32 9.23
C LEU A 36 -8.22 -18.68 7.83
N SER A 37 -8.41 -19.46 6.77
CA SER A 37 -8.51 -18.90 5.41
C SER A 37 -9.74 -18.00 5.26
N ASN A 38 -10.87 -18.34 5.88
CA ASN A 38 -12.05 -17.49 5.85
C ASN A 38 -11.81 -16.15 6.56
N SER A 39 -11.16 -16.17 7.74
CA SER A 39 -10.75 -14.95 8.44
C SER A 39 -9.79 -14.10 7.61
N MET A 40 -8.83 -14.73 6.92
CA MET A 40 -7.91 -14.03 6.02
C MET A 40 -8.64 -13.39 4.83
N LYS A 41 -9.54 -14.11 4.17
CA LYS A 41 -10.40 -13.57 3.10
C LYS A 41 -11.19 -12.36 3.59
N ASP A 42 -11.79 -12.48 4.77
CA ASP A 42 -12.58 -11.41 5.36
C ASP A 42 -11.77 -10.15 5.65
N LYS A 43 -10.54 -10.34 6.16
CA LYS A 43 -9.58 -9.26 6.41
C LYS A 43 -9.11 -8.60 5.11
N MET A 44 -8.88 -9.39 4.05
CA MET A 44 -8.51 -8.84 2.75
C MET A 44 -9.64 -8.04 2.13
N TRP A 45 -10.89 -8.51 2.21
CA TRP A 45 -12.05 -7.74 1.76
C TRP A 45 -12.23 -6.42 2.54
N ALA A 46 -11.96 -6.40 3.84
CA ALA A 46 -11.95 -5.16 4.61
C ALA A 46 -10.86 -4.18 4.11
N THR A 47 -9.67 -4.71 3.79
CA THR A 47 -8.55 -3.94 3.25
C THR A 47 -8.88 -3.36 1.86
N ILE A 48 -9.45 -4.17 0.96
CA ILE A 48 -9.93 -3.74 -0.36
C ILE A 48 -10.95 -2.60 -0.21
N THR A 49 -11.92 -2.77 0.69
CA THR A 49 -12.96 -1.76 0.96
C THR A 49 -12.34 -0.44 1.43
N GLN A 50 -11.39 -0.51 2.36
CA GLN A 50 -10.70 0.68 2.88
C GLN A 50 -9.91 1.38 1.77
N LYS A 51 -9.12 0.64 0.98
CA LYS A 51 -8.33 1.19 -0.14
C LYS A 51 -9.21 1.85 -1.17
N PHE A 52 -10.29 1.20 -1.57
CA PHE A 52 -11.23 1.74 -2.55
C PHE A 52 -11.87 3.05 -2.07
N ASN A 53 -12.18 3.14 -0.77
CA ASN A 53 -12.82 4.31 -0.17
C ASN A 53 -11.84 5.45 0.18
N THR A 54 -10.52 5.23 0.16
CA THR A 54 -9.52 6.17 0.73
C THR A 54 -9.55 7.58 0.12
N ASN A 55 -10.02 7.72 -1.13
CA ASN A 55 -10.11 9.01 -1.82
C ASN A 55 -11.51 9.26 -2.42
N LYS A 56 -12.55 8.63 -1.87
CA LYS A 56 -13.92 8.69 -2.43
C LYS A 56 -14.88 9.41 -1.50
N THR A 57 -15.75 10.23 -2.10
CA THR A 57 -16.86 10.88 -1.41
C THR A 57 -18.02 9.92 -1.16
N ASP A 58 -18.26 8.99 -2.11
CA ASP A 58 -19.33 8.00 -2.04
C ASP A 58 -18.77 6.69 -1.46
N LEU A 59 -18.85 6.53 -0.13
CA LEU A 59 -18.35 5.34 0.57
C LEU A 59 -19.16 4.09 0.23
N ARG A 60 -18.47 3.02 -0.16
CA ARG A 60 -19.10 1.71 -0.40
C ARG A 60 -18.84 0.76 0.76
N THR A 61 -19.85 -0.01 1.13
CA THR A 61 -19.71 -1.05 2.16
C THR A 61 -19.08 -2.31 1.58
N LYS A 62 -18.38 -3.08 2.43
CA LYS A 62 -17.81 -4.39 2.06
C LYS A 62 -18.85 -5.30 1.39
N LYS A 63 -20.05 -5.40 1.96
CA LYS A 63 -21.14 -6.23 1.42
C LYS A 63 -21.55 -5.78 0.02
N TYR A 64 -21.59 -4.47 -0.23
CA TYR A 64 -21.89 -3.93 -1.55
C TYR A 64 -20.80 -4.27 -2.56
N LEU A 65 -19.51 -4.10 -2.21
CA LEU A 65 -18.40 -4.43 -3.12
C LEU A 65 -18.32 -5.93 -3.48
N ILE A 66 -18.63 -6.83 -2.53
CA ILE A 66 -18.58 -8.28 -2.75
C ILE A 66 -19.73 -8.78 -3.62
N ASN A 67 -20.94 -8.24 -3.39
CA ASN A 67 -22.18 -8.73 -3.99
C ASN A 67 -22.65 -7.92 -5.20
N ASN A 68 -21.89 -6.91 -5.63
CA ASN A 68 -22.32 -6.11 -6.76
C ASN A 68 -22.17 -6.88 -8.08
N ASP A 69 -23.30 -7.12 -8.74
CA ASP A 69 -23.35 -7.90 -9.97
C ASP A 69 -22.72 -7.16 -11.17
N GLU A 70 -22.62 -5.82 -11.14
CA GLU A 70 -21.99 -5.01 -12.20
C GLU A 70 -20.46 -5.18 -12.23
N ILE A 71 -19.88 -5.78 -11.19
CA ILE A 71 -18.44 -6.07 -11.08
C ILE A 71 -18.23 -7.60 -10.98
N THR A 72 -19.21 -8.44 -11.28
CA THR A 72 -19.02 -9.91 -11.23
C THR A 72 -17.97 -10.43 -12.20
N ASP A 73 -17.58 -9.62 -13.19
CA ASP A 73 -16.55 -9.96 -14.15
C ASP A 73 -15.22 -10.32 -13.49
N TRP A 74 -14.88 -9.82 -12.29
CA TRP A 74 -13.62 -10.22 -11.63
C TRP A 74 -13.57 -11.72 -11.29
N LYS A 75 -14.73 -12.38 -11.06
CA LYS A 75 -14.78 -13.84 -10.81
C LYS A 75 -14.63 -14.68 -12.08
N SER A 76 -14.96 -14.09 -13.24
CA SER A 76 -14.91 -14.73 -14.56
C SER A 76 -13.78 -14.17 -15.45
N TRP A 77 -12.96 -13.27 -14.89
CA TRP A 77 -11.92 -12.54 -15.61
C TRP A 77 -10.75 -13.48 -15.91
N ASP A 78 -10.51 -13.68 -17.21
CA ASP A 78 -9.37 -14.43 -17.73
C ASP A 78 -8.29 -13.43 -18.16
N PRO A 79 -7.08 -13.45 -17.59
CA PRO A 79 -5.97 -12.58 -17.99
C PRO A 79 -5.56 -12.74 -19.46
N ASN A 80 -6.00 -13.80 -20.15
CA ASN A 80 -5.76 -13.99 -21.58
C ASN A 80 -6.81 -13.30 -22.46
N LYS A 81 -7.99 -12.94 -21.94
CA LYS A 81 -9.01 -12.20 -22.70
C LYS A 81 -8.56 -10.77 -23.01
N SER A 82 -7.87 -10.12 -22.07
CA SER A 82 -7.33 -8.76 -22.22
C SER A 82 -6.06 -8.68 -23.07
N LYS A 83 -5.44 -9.82 -23.43
CA LYS A 83 -4.34 -9.88 -24.41
C LYS A 83 -4.82 -9.93 -25.86
N SER A 84 -6.13 -9.96 -26.11
CA SER A 84 -6.66 -10.11 -27.45
C SER A 84 -6.90 -8.74 -28.12
N LYS A 85 -6.25 -8.59 -29.30
CA LYS A 85 -6.28 -7.50 -30.30
C LYS A 85 -5.12 -6.49 -30.25
N ILE A 86 -3.89 -6.97 -30.38
CA ILE A 86 -2.97 -6.27 -31.29
C ILE A 86 -3.50 -6.55 -32.71
N SER A 87 -3.95 -5.53 -33.42
CA SER A 87 -4.37 -5.65 -34.82
C SER A 87 -3.18 -6.11 -35.68
N PRO A 88 -3.28 -7.20 -36.45
CA PRO A 88 -2.28 -7.54 -37.46
C PRO A 88 -2.45 -6.65 -38.72
N PRO A 89 -1.36 -6.37 -39.48
CA PRO A 89 -0.66 -7.47 -40.15
C PRO A 89 0.87 -7.37 -40.09
N LEU A 90 1.49 -8.27 -39.33
CA LEU A 90 2.79 -8.85 -39.67
C LEU A 90 2.62 -10.37 -39.59
N LYS A 91 2.00 -10.94 -40.62
CA LYS A 91 2.01 -12.38 -40.87
C LYS A 91 3.14 -12.65 -41.87
N ASP A 92 4.33 -12.93 -41.35
CA ASP A 92 5.29 -13.68 -42.14
C ASP A 92 4.86 -15.15 -42.16
N LYS A 93 4.82 -15.66 -43.38
CA LYS A 93 4.26 -16.93 -43.79
C LYS A 93 5.18 -18.05 -43.35
N GLU A 94 4.73 -18.94 -42.47
CA GLU A 94 5.10 -20.35 -42.56
C GLU A 94 3.88 -21.24 -42.32
N ASN A 95 3.53 -21.99 -43.36
CA ASN A 95 2.42 -22.91 -43.42
C ASN A 95 2.66 -24.11 -42.50
N ILE A 96 1.79 -24.33 -41.52
CA ILE A 96 1.54 -25.70 -41.01
C ILE A 96 0.03 -25.90 -40.92
N SER A 97 -0.45 -26.79 -41.79
CA SER A 97 -1.82 -27.31 -41.89
C SER A 97 -2.31 -27.93 -40.57
N PRO A 98 -3.61 -27.85 -40.22
CA PRO A 98 -4.12 -28.43 -38.99
C PRO A 98 -4.36 -29.94 -39.17
N VAL A 99 -3.49 -30.77 -38.59
CA VAL A 99 -3.74 -32.21 -38.45
C VAL A 99 -4.27 -32.53 -37.06
N SER A 100 -5.48 -33.08 -37.09
CA SER A 100 -6.19 -33.95 -36.14
C SER A 100 -5.47 -34.37 -34.85
N THR A 101 -6.22 -34.21 -33.76
CA THR A 101 -6.00 -34.61 -32.37
C THR A 101 -5.54 -36.07 -32.23
N GLN A 102 -4.37 -36.29 -31.63
CA GLN A 102 -4.08 -37.53 -30.90
C GLN A 102 -3.31 -37.24 -29.61
N ASN A 103 -3.90 -37.69 -28.50
CA ASN A 103 -3.38 -37.67 -27.15
C ASN A 103 -2.03 -38.38 -27.08
N ILE A 104 -0.95 -37.64 -26.81
CA ILE A 104 0.32 -38.22 -26.36
C ILE A 104 0.72 -37.51 -25.07
N ARG A 105 0.57 -38.23 -23.95
CA ARG A 105 1.20 -37.89 -22.66
C ARG A 105 2.73 -37.89 -22.86
N LYS A 106 3.29 -36.75 -23.26
CA LYS A 106 4.74 -36.53 -23.21
C LYS A 106 5.09 -36.01 -21.82
N ARG A 107 5.56 -36.91 -20.95
CA ARG A 107 6.44 -36.52 -19.83
C ARG A 107 7.73 -35.95 -20.45
N LYS A 108 7.78 -34.63 -20.66
CA LYS A 108 9.04 -33.92 -20.92
C LYS A 108 9.83 -33.91 -19.61
N LYS A 109 10.95 -34.64 -19.57
CA LYS A 109 12.06 -34.31 -18.68
C LYS A 109 12.61 -32.96 -19.14
N TYR A 110 12.29 -31.89 -18.41
CA TYR A 110 13.01 -30.61 -18.53
C TYR A 110 14.24 -30.70 -17.64
N GLY A 111 15.38 -31.01 -18.24
CA GLY A 111 16.69 -30.98 -17.58
C GLY A 111 17.64 -30.21 -18.48
N SER A 112 17.60 -28.88 -18.40
CA SER A 112 18.73 -27.98 -18.71
C SER A 112 18.36 -26.51 -18.46
N ASP A 113 17.13 -26.09 -18.80
CA ASP A 113 16.76 -24.65 -18.77
C ASP A 113 16.34 -24.14 -17.38
N ASN A 114 16.21 -25.04 -16.40
CA ASN A 114 15.69 -24.73 -15.07
C ASN A 114 16.76 -24.12 -14.14
N GLU A 115 18.05 -24.33 -14.44
CA GLU A 115 19.14 -23.77 -13.62
C GLU A 115 19.34 -22.28 -13.88
N HIS A 116 19.28 -21.84 -15.15
CA HIS A 116 19.42 -20.42 -15.48
C HIS A 116 18.26 -19.57 -14.93
N MET A 117 17.02 -20.06 -15.00
CA MET A 117 15.88 -19.37 -14.37
C MET A 117 15.96 -19.37 -12.84
N LYS A 118 16.48 -20.45 -12.23
CA LYS A 118 16.66 -20.54 -10.78
C LYS A 118 17.73 -19.57 -10.29
N ASN A 119 18.83 -19.44 -11.02
CA ASN A 119 19.89 -18.47 -10.73
C ASN A 119 19.38 -17.03 -10.83
N ASN A 120 18.62 -16.69 -11.88
CA ASN A 120 17.98 -15.36 -12.00
C ASN A 120 16.98 -15.08 -10.88
N LEU A 121 16.24 -16.11 -10.44
CA LEU A 121 15.27 -15.97 -9.35
C LEU A 121 15.98 -15.74 -8.01
N ASP A 122 17.07 -16.44 -7.76
CA ASP A 122 17.84 -16.30 -6.53
C ASP A 122 18.60 -14.96 -6.49
N GLU A 123 19.11 -14.49 -7.64
CA GLU A 123 19.67 -13.14 -7.81
C GLU A 123 18.63 -12.05 -7.55
N ALA A 124 17.44 -12.15 -8.15
CA ALA A 124 16.35 -11.20 -7.91
C ALA A 124 15.88 -11.18 -6.45
N LYS A 125 15.89 -12.33 -5.76
CA LYS A 125 15.61 -12.39 -4.31
C LYS A 125 16.70 -11.67 -3.52
N THR A 126 17.97 -11.88 -3.84
CA THR A 126 19.06 -11.19 -3.14
C THR A 126 18.98 -9.69 -3.32
N ASP A 127 18.69 -9.20 -4.53
CA ASP A 127 18.55 -7.77 -4.82
C ASP A 127 17.39 -7.14 -4.05
N LEU A 128 16.23 -7.80 -4.04
CA LEU A 128 15.08 -7.34 -3.27
C LEU A 128 15.39 -7.29 -1.77
N THR A 129 16.10 -8.29 -1.22
CA THR A 129 16.48 -8.25 0.20
C THR A 129 17.44 -7.11 0.51
N TYR A 130 18.37 -6.80 -0.40
CA TYR A 130 19.28 -5.67 -0.26
C TYR A 130 18.54 -4.32 -0.31
N ILE A 131 17.62 -4.15 -1.26
CA ILE A 131 16.78 -2.95 -1.40
C ILE A 131 15.89 -2.76 -0.16
N LEU A 132 15.27 -3.82 0.34
CA LEU A 132 14.46 -3.73 1.56
C LEU A 132 15.32 -3.33 2.78
N LYS A 133 16.51 -3.92 2.91
CA LYS A 133 17.43 -3.62 4.02
C LYS A 133 17.95 -2.19 3.95
N THR A 134 18.25 -1.66 2.76
CA THR A 134 18.68 -0.27 2.57
C THR A 134 17.55 0.70 2.86
N ASN A 135 16.36 0.49 2.29
CA ASN A 135 15.17 1.31 2.56
C ASN A 135 14.82 1.36 4.05
N MET A 136 14.92 0.23 4.77
CA MET A 136 14.70 0.19 6.21
C MET A 136 15.72 1.04 6.98
N LYS A 137 17.00 0.95 6.62
CA LYS A 137 18.07 1.76 7.24
C LYS A 137 17.83 3.24 7.00
N GLU A 138 17.53 3.63 5.76
CA GLU A 138 17.24 5.01 5.40
C GLU A 138 16.06 5.56 6.20
N LYS A 139 14.96 4.80 6.29
CA LYS A 139 13.81 5.17 7.11
C LYS A 139 14.19 5.40 8.57
N HIS A 140 14.98 4.51 9.17
CA HIS A 140 15.45 4.67 10.54
C HIS A 140 16.35 5.91 10.70
N THR A 141 17.19 6.21 9.72
CA THR A 141 18.03 7.43 9.77
C THR A 141 17.19 8.70 9.75
N TYR A 142 16.16 8.77 8.90
CA TYR A 142 15.24 9.92 8.88
C TYR A 142 14.47 10.06 10.20
N GLU A 143 14.01 8.95 10.78
CA GLU A 143 13.31 8.97 12.06
C GLU A 143 14.21 9.51 13.20
N ILE A 144 15.47 9.06 13.24
CA ILE A 144 16.47 9.57 14.20
C ILE A 144 16.71 11.07 14.00
N GLU A 145 16.85 11.52 12.75
CA GLU A 145 17.08 12.94 12.44
C GLU A 145 15.90 13.82 12.88
N ILE A 146 14.66 13.39 12.59
CA ILE A 146 13.45 14.08 13.03
C ILE A 146 13.40 14.19 14.56
N LEU A 147 13.70 13.11 15.28
CA LEU A 147 13.71 13.10 16.74
C LEU A 147 14.80 14.01 17.31
N LYS A 148 15.99 14.02 16.70
CA LYS A 148 17.11 14.91 17.09
C LYS A 148 16.73 16.38 16.93
N ASN A 149 16.08 16.73 15.81
CA ASN A 149 15.61 18.09 15.55
C ASN A 149 14.53 18.54 16.54
N LYS A 150 13.58 17.65 16.90
CA LYS A 150 12.59 17.92 17.94
C LYS A 150 13.24 18.17 19.29
N LEU A 151 14.20 17.33 19.68
CA LEU A 151 14.92 17.48 20.94
C LEU A 151 15.70 18.80 21.01
N GLN A 152 16.38 19.19 19.93
CA GLN A 152 17.09 20.46 19.86
C GLN A 152 16.14 21.65 20.00
N LYS A 153 14.97 21.60 19.34
CA LYS A 153 13.94 22.64 19.45
C LYS A 153 13.45 22.80 20.89
N ASP A 154 13.17 21.69 21.58
CA ASP A 154 12.71 21.71 22.96
C ASP A 154 13.79 22.23 23.91
N LYS A 155 15.06 21.86 23.68
CA LYS A 155 16.20 22.39 24.43
C LYS A 155 16.29 23.92 24.35
N LEU A 156 16.18 24.48 23.15
CA LEU A 156 16.19 25.94 22.94
C LEU A 156 14.98 26.62 23.60
N LYS A 157 13.81 25.97 23.60
CA LYS A 157 12.62 26.49 24.26
C LYS A 157 12.79 26.57 25.78
N ILE A 158 13.43 25.55 26.38
CA ILE A 158 13.76 25.54 27.81
C ILE A 158 14.79 26.64 28.13
N GLU A 159 15.82 26.79 27.31
CA GLU A 159 16.84 27.82 27.48
C GLU A 159 16.23 29.24 27.44
N LEU A 160 15.34 29.50 26.49
CA LEU A 160 14.61 30.76 26.41
C LEU A 160 13.76 31.03 27.65
N LEU A 161 13.06 30.02 28.16
CA LEU A 161 12.26 30.14 29.38
C LEU A 161 13.13 30.44 30.61
N ASN A 162 14.30 29.80 30.72
CA ASN A 162 15.24 30.07 31.81
C ASN A 162 15.73 31.53 31.79
N LEU A 163 16.12 32.04 30.62
CA LEU A 163 16.54 33.44 30.47
C LEU A 163 15.43 34.43 30.85
N LEU A 164 14.18 34.12 30.50
CA LEU A 164 13.03 34.94 30.90
C LEU A 164 12.81 34.93 32.42
N ILE A 165 12.94 33.76 33.05
CA ILE A 165 12.83 33.62 34.51
C ILE A 165 13.94 34.41 35.21
N GLU A 166 15.19 34.31 34.75
CA GLU A 166 16.31 35.06 35.32
C GLU A 166 16.10 36.57 35.21
N LYS A 167 15.71 37.05 34.02
CA LYS A 167 15.41 38.47 33.79
C LYS A 167 14.31 38.98 34.73
N GLU A 168 13.27 38.18 34.94
CA GLU A 168 12.16 38.55 35.82
C GLU A 168 12.57 38.55 37.30
N LYS A 169 13.44 37.61 37.71
CA LYS A 169 14.03 37.61 39.06
C LYS A 169 14.86 38.88 39.31
N SER A 170 15.72 39.27 38.36
CA SER A 170 16.52 40.49 38.46
C SER A 170 15.64 41.75 38.55
N ARG A 171 14.56 41.83 37.76
CA ARG A 171 13.60 42.94 37.84
C ARG A 171 12.98 43.07 39.23
N LYS A 172 12.57 41.95 39.84
CA LYS A 172 11.97 41.92 41.18
C LYS A 172 12.95 42.28 42.30
N GLN A 173 14.24 42.03 42.13
CA GLN A 173 15.27 42.47 43.08
C GLN A 173 15.49 43.98 42.97
N ASN A 174 15.63 44.51 41.76
CA ASN A 174 15.84 45.94 41.54
C ASN A 174 14.67 46.79 42.05
N THR A 175 13.41 46.33 41.91
CA THR A 175 12.25 47.07 42.45
C THR A 175 12.20 47.05 43.97
N LYS A 176 12.58 45.94 44.61
CA LYS A 176 12.68 45.87 46.08
C LYS A 176 13.76 46.81 46.62
N GLU A 177 14.94 46.83 46.01
CA GLU A 177 16.04 47.72 46.42
C GLU A 177 15.66 49.21 46.26
N ASN A 178 15.07 49.58 45.13
CA ASN A 178 14.61 50.96 44.90
C ASN A 178 13.51 51.39 45.88
N SER A 179 12.57 50.50 46.22
CA SER A 179 11.54 50.80 47.22
C SER A 179 12.12 50.99 48.62
N ASN A 180 13.17 50.24 48.98
CA ASN A 180 13.81 50.32 50.30
C ASN A 180 14.62 51.61 50.47
N ILE A 181 15.19 52.15 49.39
CA ILE A 181 15.91 53.44 49.39
C ILE A 181 14.92 54.60 49.62
N HIS A 182 13.74 54.55 49.02
CA HIS A 182 12.75 55.63 49.13
C HIS A 182 12.09 55.75 50.53
N PHE A 183 12.18 54.70 51.36
CA PHE A 183 11.68 54.73 52.75
C PHE A 183 12.73 55.18 53.79
N LYS A 184 14.00 55.37 53.40
CA LYS A 184 15.11 55.69 54.30
C LYS A 184 15.60 57.16 54.24
N LEU A 185 14.97 57.99 53.41
CA LEU A 185 15.18 59.45 53.33
C LEU A 185 14.04 60.18 54.02
#